data_AF-A0A7Z9KUS5-F1
#
_entry.id   AF-A0A7Z9KUS5-F1
#
_cell.length_a   1.000
_cell.length_b   1.000
_cell.length_c   1.000
_cell.angle_alpha   90.00
_cell.angle_beta   90.00
_cell.angle_gamma   90.00
#
_symmetry.space_group_name_H-M   'P 1'
#
loop_
_entity.id
_entity.type
_entity.pdbx_description
1 polymer ?
#
loop_
_entity_poly.entity_id
_entity_poly.type
_entity_poly.pdbx_seq_one_letter_code
_entity_poly.pdbx_strand_id
1 'polypeptide(L)'
;MTEKPFIDLEYAVKAEQALLTRYGRFLKEGEVFKVTGTSEDDAWGLKVVFENTDRSLHLPMDVVLVARENPGLTRDDARAALVDFVDYFFDRYFQGAREITLPIDWAEFPFGDHKVRARGWEQNLKLENAADRLLAGESIDDLKL
;
A
#
# COMPACT_ATOMS: atom_id res chain seq x y z
N MET A 1 14.28 14.28 10.63
CA MET A 1 14.58 13.98 9.21
C MET A 1 13.39 14.46 8.40
N THR A 2 13.59 14.99 7.20
CA THR A 2 12.51 15.63 6.42
C THR A 2 12.20 14.75 5.21
N GLU A 3 11.05 14.07 5.25
CA GLU A 3 10.53 13.33 4.10
C GLU A 3 10.36 14.28 2.91
N LYS A 4 10.91 13.89 1.75
CA LYS A 4 10.76 14.64 0.49
C LYS A 4 9.89 13.83 -0.47
N PRO A 5 9.03 14.48 -1.27
CA PRO A 5 8.24 13.78 -2.26
C PRO A 5 9.15 13.05 -3.27
N PHE A 6 8.95 11.73 -3.38
CA PHE A 6 9.67 10.88 -4.33
C PHE A 6 8.99 10.84 -5.70
N ILE A 7 7.66 10.85 -5.69
CA ILE A 7 6.83 11.02 -6.88
C ILE A 7 6.04 12.32 -6.72
N ASP A 8 5.72 12.95 -7.85
CA ASP A 8 4.78 14.07 -7.86
C ASP A 8 3.33 13.56 -7.90
N LEU A 9 2.39 14.50 -7.75
CA LEU A 9 0.96 14.20 -7.77
C LEU A 9 0.51 13.62 -9.12
N GLU A 10 1.11 14.09 -10.23
CA GLU A 10 0.75 13.60 -11.57
C GLU A 10 1.10 12.12 -11.73
N TYR A 11 2.28 11.72 -11.26
CA TYR A 11 2.73 10.33 -11.27
C TYR A 11 1.87 9.46 -10.36
N ALA A 12 1.55 9.94 -9.16
CA ALA A 12 0.66 9.23 -8.23
C ALA A 12 -0.70 8.92 -8.89
N VAL A 13 -1.35 9.92 -9.49
CA VAL A 13 -2.63 9.75 -10.19
C VAL A 13 -2.51 8.77 -11.37
N LYS A 14 -1.41 8.83 -12.13
CA LYS A 14 -1.14 7.86 -13.21
C LYS A 14 -0.99 6.43 -12.69
N ALA A 15 -0.28 6.24 -11.58
CA ALA A 15 -0.11 4.93 -10.95
C ALA A 15 -1.44 4.39 -10.42
N GLU A 16 -2.24 5.21 -9.75
CA GLU A 16 -3.61 4.87 -9.31
C GLU A 16 -4.48 4.43 -10.49
N GLN A 17 -4.50 5.23 -11.57
CA GLN A 17 -5.29 4.90 -12.76
C GLN A 17 -4.80 3.62 -13.45
N ALA A 18 -3.49 3.37 -13.47
CA ALA A 18 -2.92 2.14 -14.02
C ALA A 18 -3.36 0.91 -13.21
N LEU A 19 -3.29 0.98 -11.88
CA LEU A 19 -3.76 -0.08 -10.99
C LEU A 19 -5.27 -0.32 -11.16
N LEU A 20 -6.09 0.73 -11.18
CA LEU A 20 -7.52 0.65 -11.41
C LEU A 20 -7.85 0.03 -12.78
N THR A 21 -7.12 0.42 -13.83
CA THR A 21 -7.35 -0.10 -15.19
C THR A 21 -7.01 -1.59 -15.26
N ARG A 22 -5.89 -1.99 -14.66
CA ARG A 22 -5.41 -3.37 -14.69
C ARG A 22 -6.28 -4.30 -13.83
N TYR A 23 -6.63 -3.86 -12.63
CA TYR A 23 -7.32 -4.69 -11.64
C TYR A 23 -8.82 -4.45 -11.54
N GLY A 24 -9.37 -3.51 -12.33
CA GLY A 24 -10.77 -3.10 -12.24
C GLY A 24 -11.79 -4.24 -12.26
N ARG A 25 -11.52 -5.33 -13.00
CA ARG A 25 -12.39 -6.52 -13.04
C ARG A 25 -12.46 -7.30 -11.72
N PHE A 26 -11.50 -7.11 -10.81
CA PHE A 26 -11.42 -7.76 -9.50
C PHE A 26 -11.93 -6.85 -8.38
N LEU A 27 -12.18 -5.57 -8.67
CA LEU A 27 -12.63 -4.59 -7.70
C LEU A 27 -14.12 -4.75 -7.41
N LYS A 28 -14.48 -4.66 -6.14
CA LYS A 28 -15.85 -4.49 -5.68
C LYS A 28 -16.24 -3.03 -5.72
N GLU A 29 -17.54 -2.76 -5.63
CA GLU A 29 -18.05 -1.38 -5.59
C GLU A 29 -17.42 -0.59 -4.44
N GLY A 30 -16.94 0.62 -4.76
CA GLY A 30 -16.30 1.53 -3.80
C GLY A 30 -14.83 1.23 -3.49
N GLU A 31 -14.22 0.19 -4.06
CA GLU A 31 -12.79 -0.09 -3.87
C GLU A 31 -11.92 0.81 -4.76
N VAL A 32 -10.89 1.39 -4.15
CA VAL A 32 -9.98 2.36 -4.79
C VAL A 32 -8.53 2.14 -4.36
N PHE A 33 -7.60 2.62 -5.20
CA PHE A 33 -6.18 2.74 -4.85
C PHE A 33 -5.84 4.20 -4.59
N LYS A 34 -4.96 4.43 -3.61
CA LYS A 34 -4.29 5.71 -3.38
C LYS A 34 -2.79 5.47 -3.34
N VAL A 35 -2.02 6.25 -4.07
CA VAL A 35 -0.57 6.09 -4.18
C VAL A 35 0.11 7.37 -3.73
N THR A 36 1.07 7.25 -2.83
CA THR A 36 1.99 8.34 -2.49
C THR A 36 3.42 7.81 -2.53
N GLY A 37 4.39 8.71 -2.60
CA GLY A 37 5.79 8.32 -2.57
C GLY A 37 6.65 9.34 -1.88
N THR A 38 7.54 8.84 -1.03
CA THR A 38 8.46 9.63 -0.22
C THR A 38 9.88 9.12 -0.42
N SER A 39 10.84 10.00 -0.20
CA SER A 39 12.27 9.68 -0.22
C SER A 39 12.90 10.27 1.03
N GLU A 40 13.86 9.54 1.58
CA GLU A 40 14.61 9.91 2.77
C GLU A 40 16.04 9.42 2.58
N ASP A 41 17.03 10.31 2.70
CA ASP A 41 18.48 10.05 2.61
C ASP A 41 18.93 8.96 1.61
N ASP A 42 18.89 7.68 2.01
CA ASP A 42 19.31 6.51 1.25
C ASP A 42 18.16 5.58 0.81
N ALA A 43 16.92 6.04 0.84
CA ALA A 43 15.74 5.24 0.60
C ALA A 43 14.69 5.95 -0.27
N TRP A 44 14.03 5.16 -1.11
CA TRP A 44 12.87 5.56 -1.91
C TRP A 44 11.70 4.67 -1.56
N GLY A 45 10.55 5.28 -1.28
CA GLY A 45 9.35 4.60 -0.83
C GLY A 45 8.13 4.92 -1.69
N LEU A 46 7.29 3.91 -1.89
CA LEU A 46 5.91 4.07 -2.29
C LEU A 46 5.01 3.56 -1.17
N LYS A 47 3.92 4.29 -0.93
CA LYS A 47 2.81 3.84 -0.11
C LYS A 47 1.59 3.67 -1.00
N VAL A 48 0.99 2.49 -0.96
CA VAL A 48 -0.25 2.19 -1.67
C VAL A 48 -1.30 1.84 -0.64
N VAL A 49 -2.42 2.53 -0.66
CA VAL A 49 -3.58 2.20 0.16
C VAL A 49 -4.65 1.64 -0.77
N PHE A 50 -5.00 0.38 -0.56
CA PHE A 50 -6.15 -0.25 -1.18
C PHE A 50 -7.29 -0.29 -0.16
N GLU A 51 -8.39 0.41 -0.42
CA GLU A 51 -9.49 0.54 0.54
C GLU A 51 -10.84 0.65 -0.14
N ASN A 52 -11.91 0.42 0.62
CA ASN A 52 -13.26 0.70 0.17
C ASN A 52 -13.87 1.93 0.88
N THR A 53 -14.94 2.46 0.30
CA THR A 53 -15.62 3.67 0.78
C THR A 53 -16.22 3.53 2.19
N ASP A 54 -16.64 2.32 2.58
CA ASP A 54 -17.22 2.09 3.92
C ASP A 54 -16.16 1.77 4.99
N ARG A 55 -14.87 1.73 4.59
CA ARG A 55 -13.70 1.46 5.42
C ARG A 55 -13.76 0.11 6.15
N SER A 56 -14.54 -0.84 5.65
CA SER A 56 -14.49 -2.24 6.10
C SER A 56 -13.27 -2.98 5.54
N LEU A 57 -12.65 -2.44 4.50
CA LEU A 57 -11.38 -2.86 3.94
C LEU A 57 -10.43 -1.65 3.88
N HIS A 58 -9.29 -1.76 4.57
CA HIS A 58 -8.18 -0.83 4.44
C HIS A 58 -6.87 -1.60 4.49
N LEU A 59 -6.17 -1.67 3.37
CA LEU A 59 -4.89 -2.34 3.20
C LEU A 59 -3.82 -1.30 2.85
N PRO A 60 -3.13 -0.71 3.84
CA PRO A 60 -1.93 0.08 3.59
C PRO A 60 -0.77 -0.87 3.31
N MET A 61 -0.05 -0.58 2.23
CA MET A 61 1.17 -1.24 1.82
C MET A 61 2.27 -0.18 1.71
N ASP A 62 3.33 -0.33 2.50
CA ASP A 62 4.54 0.46 2.35
C ASP A 62 5.60 -0.41 1.67
N VAL A 63 6.25 0.12 0.65
CA VAL A 63 7.36 -0.53 -0.07
C VAL A 63 8.52 0.44 -0.22
N VAL A 64 9.72 -0.05 0.08
CA VAL A 64 10.93 0.75 0.13
C VAL A 64 12.09 0.04 -0.55
N LEU A 65 12.87 0.79 -1.32
CA LEU A 65 14.19 0.40 -1.80
C LEU A 65 15.24 1.24 -1.08
N VAL A 66 16.19 0.55 -0.44
CA VAL A 66 17.34 1.19 0.22
C VAL A 66 18.54 1.14 -0.73
N ALA A 67 19.10 2.29 -1.07
CA ALA A 67 20.19 2.46 -2.03
C ALA A 67 21.44 1.65 -1.67
N ARG A 68 21.79 1.57 -0.38
CA ARG A 68 22.95 0.76 0.08
C ARG A 68 22.78 -0.74 -0.14
N GLU A 69 21.53 -1.21 -0.20
CA GLU A 69 21.17 -2.61 -0.45
C GLU A 69 21.00 -2.90 -1.95
N ASN A 70 20.95 -1.84 -2.76
CA ASN A 70 20.72 -1.87 -4.20
C ASN A 70 21.74 -0.95 -4.92
N PRO A 71 23.04 -1.31 -4.92
CA PRO A 71 24.09 -0.45 -5.42
C PRO A 71 23.93 -0.16 -6.93
N GLY A 72 24.11 1.10 -7.31
CA GLY A 72 23.99 1.55 -8.70
C GLY A 72 22.56 1.86 -9.15
N LEU A 73 21.56 1.68 -8.27
CA LEU A 73 20.17 2.00 -8.57
C LEU A 73 19.97 3.52 -8.69
N THR A 74 19.42 3.96 -9.83
CA THR A 74 19.02 5.36 -10.00
C THR A 74 17.63 5.61 -9.39
N ARG A 75 17.27 6.89 -9.23
CA ARG A 75 15.94 7.29 -8.77
C ARG A 75 14.83 6.74 -9.68
N ASP A 76 15.04 6.77 -10.99
CA ASP A 76 14.05 6.31 -11.97
C ASP A 76 13.92 4.79 -11.96
N ASP A 77 15.03 4.06 -11.83
CA ASP A 77 15.02 2.60 -11.68
C ASP A 77 14.32 2.19 -10.38
N ALA A 78 14.59 2.89 -9.28
CA ALA A 78 13.91 2.66 -8.00
C ALA A 78 12.40 2.85 -8.13
N ARG A 79 11.97 3.90 -8.84
CA ARG A 79 10.56 4.17 -9.06
C ARG A 79 9.89 3.07 -9.89
N ALA A 80 10.54 2.61 -10.96
CA ALA A 80 10.04 1.52 -11.78
C ALA A 80 9.94 0.22 -10.97
N ALA A 81 11.01 -0.15 -10.26
CA ALA A 81 11.06 -1.36 -9.45
C ALA A 81 10.01 -1.37 -8.32
N LEU A 82 9.76 -0.23 -7.66
CA LEU A 82 8.72 -0.13 -6.63
C LEU A 82 7.32 -0.30 -7.23
N VAL A 83 7.04 0.31 -8.39
CA VAL A 83 5.74 0.15 -9.08
C VAL A 83 5.56 -1.30 -9.56
N ASP A 84 6.59 -1.91 -10.13
CA ASP A 84 6.55 -3.30 -10.60
C ASP A 84 6.34 -4.27 -9.44
N PHE A 85 6.93 -4.01 -8.26
CA PHE A 85 6.69 -4.81 -7.06
C PHE A 85 5.24 -4.67 -6.58
N VAL A 86 4.69 -3.46 -6.57
CA VAL A 86 3.28 -3.22 -6.24
C VAL A 86 2.37 -3.98 -7.21
N ASP A 87 2.66 -3.91 -8.52
CA ASP A 87 1.91 -4.63 -9.54
C ASP A 87 1.96 -6.14 -9.28
N TYR A 88 3.16 -6.68 -9.08
CA TYR A 88 3.37 -8.09 -8.74
C TYR A 88 2.57 -8.51 -7.51
N PHE A 89 2.61 -7.72 -6.43
CA PHE A 89 1.88 -8.03 -5.20
C PHE A 89 0.36 -8.07 -5.45
N PHE A 90 -0.20 -7.04 -6.10
CA PHE A 90 -1.65 -6.99 -6.32
C PHE A 90 -2.13 -8.04 -7.33
N ASP A 91 -1.34 -8.38 -8.34
CA ASP A 91 -1.64 -9.51 -9.23
C ASP A 91 -1.82 -10.80 -8.43
N ARG A 92 -0.88 -11.07 -7.53
CA ARG A 92 -0.92 -12.25 -6.65
C ARG A 92 -2.07 -12.17 -5.67
N TYR A 93 -2.32 -11.01 -5.05
CA TYR A 93 -3.43 -10.79 -4.12
C TYR A 93 -4.78 -11.10 -4.78
N PHE A 94 -5.04 -10.56 -5.98
CA PHE A 94 -6.32 -10.81 -6.66
C PHE A 94 -6.44 -12.23 -7.24
N GLN A 95 -5.35 -12.81 -7.76
CA GLN A 95 -5.37 -14.20 -8.23
C GLN A 95 -5.56 -15.20 -7.08
N GLY A 96 -4.96 -14.93 -5.93
CA GLY A 96 -5.08 -15.72 -4.70
C GLY A 96 -6.37 -15.45 -3.92
N ALA A 97 -7.44 -14.99 -4.57
CA ALA A 97 -8.72 -14.68 -3.95
C ALA A 97 -8.62 -13.79 -2.69
N ARG A 98 -7.63 -12.89 -2.66
CA ARG A 98 -7.35 -11.94 -1.56
C ARG A 98 -6.81 -12.58 -0.28
N GLU A 99 -6.18 -13.75 -0.39
CA GLU A 99 -5.62 -14.46 0.77
C GLU A 99 -4.14 -14.13 1.04
N ILE A 100 -3.46 -13.46 0.11
CA ILE A 100 -2.03 -13.13 0.27
C ILE A 100 -1.89 -11.91 1.17
N THR A 101 -1.01 -12.04 2.17
CA THR A 101 -0.72 -10.96 3.11
C THR A 101 0.74 -10.56 3.04
N LEU A 102 0.98 -9.28 3.31
CA LEU A 102 2.32 -8.81 3.69
C LEU A 102 2.49 -8.99 5.19
N PRO A 103 3.75 -9.08 5.67
CA PRO A 103 4.04 -8.97 7.09
C PRO A 103 3.68 -7.57 7.62
N ILE A 104 3.24 -7.51 8.88
CA ILE A 104 2.98 -6.24 9.59
C ILE A 104 4.29 -5.45 9.74
N ASP A 105 5.38 -6.16 10.03
CA ASP A 105 6.73 -5.60 10.12
C ASP A 105 7.43 -5.57 8.76
N TRP A 106 8.48 -4.77 8.66
CA TRP A 106 9.31 -4.74 7.46
C TRP A 106 9.96 -6.10 7.20
N ALA A 107 9.68 -6.67 6.03
CA ALA A 107 10.33 -7.87 5.53
C ALA A 107 11.03 -7.59 4.19
N GLU A 108 12.14 -8.30 3.96
CA GLU A 108 12.89 -8.21 2.70
C GLU A 108 12.36 -9.24 1.70
N PHE A 109 12.15 -8.78 0.47
CA PHE A 109 11.69 -9.57 -0.65
C PHE A 109 12.72 -9.46 -1.79
N PRO A 110 13.28 -10.58 -2.28
CA PRO A 110 14.06 -10.56 -3.51
C PRO A 110 13.11 -10.32 -4.69
N PHE A 111 13.38 -9.29 -5.50
CA PHE A 111 12.56 -8.93 -6.64
C PHE A 111 13.45 -8.52 -7.83
N GLY A 112 13.57 -9.40 -8.83
CA GLY A 112 14.55 -9.24 -9.89
C GLY A 112 15.97 -9.17 -9.30
N ASP A 113 16.71 -8.12 -9.68
CA ASP A 113 18.05 -7.83 -9.16
C ASP A 113 18.03 -6.91 -7.91
N HIS A 114 16.84 -6.67 -7.34
CA HIS A 114 16.63 -5.74 -6.23
C HIS A 114 16.19 -6.44 -4.95
N LYS A 115 16.49 -5.80 -3.82
CA LYS A 115 15.95 -6.13 -2.50
C LYS A 115 14.94 -5.07 -2.11
N VAL A 116 13.65 -5.43 -2.21
CA VAL A 116 12.54 -4.58 -1.82
C VAL A 116 12.17 -4.90 -0.38
N ARG A 117 12.02 -3.87 0.45
CA ARG A 117 11.43 -4.01 1.78
C ARG A 117 9.96 -3.68 1.67
N ALA A 118 9.09 -4.55 2.19
CA ALA A 118 7.65 -4.31 2.17
C ALA A 118 7.03 -4.65 3.52
N ARG A 119 5.95 -3.95 3.82
CA ARG A 119 5.03 -4.29 4.91
C ARG A 119 3.61 -3.87 4.53
N GLY A 120 2.64 -4.48 5.16
CA GLY A 120 1.24 -4.12 4.99
C GLY A 120 0.33 -5.10 5.69
N TRP A 121 -0.86 -4.67 6.04
CA TRP A 121 -1.80 -5.50 6.78
C TRP A 121 -3.22 -5.05 6.53
N GLU A 122 -4.15 -6.00 6.37
CA GLU A 122 -5.55 -5.67 6.13
C GLU A 122 -6.23 -5.27 7.44
N GLN A 123 -6.88 -4.11 7.44
CA GLN A 123 -7.59 -3.54 8.57
C GLN A 123 -9.07 -3.38 8.24
N ASN A 124 -9.91 -3.52 9.27
CA ASN A 124 -11.31 -3.11 9.23
C ASN A 124 -11.48 -1.87 10.10
N LEU A 125 -11.22 -0.70 9.53
CA LEU A 125 -11.26 0.57 10.28
C LEU A 125 -12.67 0.89 10.79
N LYS A 126 -13.71 0.38 10.13
CA LYS A 126 -15.08 0.49 10.64
C LYS A 126 -15.24 -0.22 12.00
N LEU A 127 -14.70 -1.44 12.13
CA LEU A 127 -14.70 -2.18 13.38
C LEU A 127 -13.74 -1.58 14.42
N GLU A 128 -12.57 -1.10 14.01
CA GLU A 128 -11.65 -0.41 14.91
C GLU A 128 -12.33 0.83 15.54
N ASN A 129 -12.96 1.68 14.72
CA ASN A 129 -13.70 2.84 15.21
C ASN A 129 -14.88 2.44 16.13
N ALA A 130 -15.57 1.34 15.84
CA ALA A 130 -16.64 0.85 16.69
C ALA A 130 -16.11 0.38 18.06
N ALA A 131 -14.96 -0.30 18.07
CA ALA A 131 -14.29 -0.72 19.30
C ALA A 131 -13.85 0.49 20.13
N ASP A 132 -13.28 1.52 19.50
CA ASP A 132 -12.87 2.75 20.18
C ASP A 132 -14.06 3.47 20.84
N ARG A 133 -15.21 3.52 20.17
CA ARG A 133 -16.46 4.09 20.72
C ARG A 133 -16.96 3.31 21.93
N LEU A 134 -16.92 1.97 21.88
CA LEU A 134 -17.27 1.14 23.04
C LEU A 134 -16.33 1.37 24.22
N LEU A 135 -15.03 1.49 23.96
CA LEU A 135 -14.03 1.79 24.99
C LEU A 135 -14.21 3.20 25.58
N ALA A 136 -14.74 4.14 24.80
CA ALA A 136 -15.12 5.47 25.25
C ALA A 136 -16.44 5.50 26.06
N GLY A 137 -17.14 4.37 26.20
CA GLY A 137 -18.36 4.23 27.00
C GLY A 137 -19.66 4.42 26.23
N GLU A 138 -19.64 4.41 24.90
CA GLU A 138 -20.87 4.37 24.10
C GLU A 138 -21.56 3.01 24.19
N SER A 139 -22.89 2.98 24.10
CA SER A 139 -23.65 1.72 24.15
C SER A 139 -23.62 1.02 22.79
N ILE A 140 -23.76 -0.32 22.79
CA ILE A 140 -23.84 -1.11 21.55
C ILE A 140 -25.05 -0.68 20.71
N ASP A 141 -26.15 -0.24 21.34
CA ASP A 141 -27.36 0.23 20.65
C ASP A 141 -27.11 1.51 19.83
N ASP A 142 -26.07 2.29 20.16
CA ASP A 142 -25.68 3.51 19.45
C ASP A 142 -24.73 3.26 18.27
N LEU A 143 -24.28 2.01 18.07
CA LEU A 143 -23.41 1.62 16.97
C LEU A 143 -24.23 1.18 15.75
N LYS A 144 -24.23 2.02 14.71
CA LYS A 144 -24.72 1.64 13.37
C LYS A 144 -23.64 0.80 12.66
N LEU A 145 -23.51 -0.46 13.08
CA LEU A 145 -22.65 -1.46 12.44
C LEU A 145 -23.22 -1.92 11.10
#